data_AF-K0S8Q2-F1
#
_entry.id   AF-K0S8Q2-F1
#
_cell.length_a   1.000
_cell.length_b   1.000
_cell.length_c   1.000
_cell.angle_alpha   90.00
_cell.angle_beta   90.00
_cell.angle_gamma   90.00
#
_symmetry.space_group_name_H-M   'P 1'
#
loop_
_entity.id
_entity.type
_entity.pdbx_description
1 polymer ?
#
loop_
_entity_poly.entity_id
_entity_poly.type
_entity_poly.pdbx_seq_one_letter_code
_entity_poly.pdbx_strand_id
1 'polypeptide(L)'
;MPAADKANTAAFAKHVKAQQETRENEKKSAKMSLMARFVLFLCLPTFMGMCGLGVSYLKTMRSSYGKDEKPHEVSFDNDFVMPFLLSLALVVVLGMQTKGFTTSERKGAFQWPKARVVKKIRRERKVVDEHGNTIRTERLDENGNVEDDKKDR
;
A
#
# COMPACT_ATOMS: atom_id res chain seq x y z
N MET A 1 43.63 -15.52 17.28
CA MET A 1 43.22 -14.92 16.00
C MET A 1 41.78 -14.41 16.11
N PRO A 2 41.50 -13.09 16.18
CA PRO A 2 40.15 -12.55 16.37
C PRO A 2 39.73 -11.48 15.32
N ALA A 3 40.07 -11.68 14.03
CA ALA A 3 39.77 -10.70 12.98
C ALA A 3 38.48 -11.00 12.18
N ALA A 4 38.05 -12.27 12.12
CA ALA A 4 36.93 -12.69 11.27
C ALA A 4 35.55 -12.30 11.83
N ASP A 5 35.39 -12.22 13.15
CA ASP A 5 34.08 -11.94 13.76
C ASP A 5 33.61 -10.50 13.51
N LYS A 6 34.53 -9.53 13.53
CA LYS A 6 34.20 -8.10 13.33
C LYS A 6 33.67 -7.79 11.92
N ALA A 7 34.18 -8.47 10.89
CA ALA A 7 33.75 -8.27 9.51
C ALA A 7 32.32 -8.79 9.28
N ASN A 8 31.99 -9.93 9.89
CA ASN A 8 30.66 -10.53 9.79
C ASN A 8 29.61 -9.67 10.50
N THR A 9 29.90 -9.14 11.70
CA THR A 9 28.97 -8.25 12.42
C THR A 9 28.66 -6.97 11.64
N ALA A 10 29.65 -6.42 10.93
CA ALA A 10 29.48 -5.22 10.11
C ALA A 10 28.61 -5.47 8.87
N ALA A 11 28.69 -6.65 8.26
CA ALA A 11 27.85 -7.01 7.11
C ALA A 11 26.37 -7.20 7.51
N PHE A 12 26.11 -7.84 8.65
CA PHE A 12 24.76 -7.98 9.19
C PHE A 12 24.16 -6.63 9.63
N ALA A 13 24.95 -5.75 10.25
CA ALA A 13 24.48 -4.42 10.64
C ALA A 13 24.06 -3.55 9.44
N LYS A 14 24.75 -3.66 8.30
CA LYS A 14 24.38 -2.98 7.04
C LYS A 14 23.05 -3.50 6.49
N HIS A 15 22.82 -4.81 6.52
CA HIS A 15 21.55 -5.40 6.07
C HIS A 15 20.37 -5.08 6.99
N VAL A 16 20.60 -5.02 8.30
CA VAL A 16 19.56 -4.63 9.28
C VAL A 16 19.17 -3.17 9.10
N LYS A 17 20.14 -2.26 8.91
CA LYS A 17 19.86 -0.85 8.60
C LYS A 17 19.10 -0.68 7.28
N ALA A 18 19.53 -1.35 6.21
CA ALA A 18 18.84 -1.30 4.92
C ALA A 18 17.39 -1.83 5.01
N GLN A 19 17.15 -2.88 5.81
CA GLN A 19 15.78 -3.38 6.09
C GLN A 19 14.96 -2.45 6.99
N GLN A 20 15.59 -1.74 7.93
CA GLN A 20 14.92 -0.73 8.75
C GLN A 20 14.53 0.49 7.91
N GLU A 21 15.41 0.98 7.04
CA GLU A 21 15.14 2.11 6.16
C GLU A 21 14.04 1.80 5.14
N THR A 22 13.99 0.57 4.61
CA THR A 22 12.86 0.13 3.76
C THR A 22 11.55 0.01 4.53
N ARG A 23 11.58 -0.51 5.77
CA ARG A 23 10.38 -0.58 6.63
C ARG A 23 9.89 0.79 7.11
N GLU A 24 10.78 1.75 7.31
CA GLU A 24 10.44 3.11 7.69
C GLU A 24 9.90 3.92 6.50
N ASN A 25 10.42 3.68 5.29
CA ASN A 25 9.85 4.26 4.06
C ASN A 25 8.48 3.67 3.68
N GLU A 26 8.25 2.36 3.87
CA GLU A 26 6.91 1.77 3.70
C GLU A 26 5.90 2.33 4.71
N LYS A 27 6.30 2.54 5.98
CA LYS A 27 5.42 3.12 7.00
C LYS A 27 5.10 4.60 6.82
N LYS A 28 5.91 5.35 6.05
CA LYS A 28 5.64 6.76 5.74
C LYS A 28 4.60 6.94 4.62
N SER A 29 4.26 5.88 3.89
CA SER A 29 3.35 5.91 2.76
C SER A 29 1.94 5.42 3.12
N ALA A 30 1.22 6.13 3.99
CA ALA A 30 -0.24 5.93 4.08
C ALA A 30 -1.03 7.08 4.74
N LYS A 31 -0.43 8.22 5.08
CA LYS A 31 -1.22 9.38 5.53
C LYS A 31 -1.62 10.19 4.32
N MET A 32 -2.86 10.01 3.85
CA MET A 32 -3.49 10.89 2.87
C MET A 32 -3.33 12.33 3.34
N SER A 33 -2.71 13.18 2.52
CA SER A 33 -2.46 14.58 2.82
C SER A 33 -3.76 15.28 3.24
N LEU A 34 -3.70 16.10 4.28
CA LEU A 34 -4.84 16.88 4.76
C LEU A 34 -5.48 17.68 3.61
N MET A 35 -4.67 18.22 2.69
CA MET A 35 -5.16 18.91 1.50
C MET A 35 -6.02 18.01 0.60
N ALA A 36 -5.61 16.75 0.37
CA ALA A 36 -6.40 15.82 -0.43
C ALA A 36 -7.74 15.48 0.23
N ARG A 37 -7.79 15.47 1.57
CA ARG A 37 -9.04 15.31 2.31
C ARG A 37 -9.93 16.53 2.08
N PHE A 38 -9.43 17.74 2.31
CA PHE A 38 -10.19 18.99 2.08
C PHE A 38 -10.73 19.09 0.66
N VAL A 39 -9.93 18.70 -0.34
CA VAL A 39 -10.37 18.63 -1.74
C VAL A 39 -11.56 17.66 -1.89
N LEU A 40 -11.53 16.48 -1.27
CA LEU A 40 -12.69 15.57 -1.28
C LEU A 40 -13.90 16.16 -0.54
N PHE A 41 -13.71 16.83 0.59
CA PHE A 41 -14.79 17.50 1.34
C PHE A 41 -15.48 18.60 0.55
N LEU A 42 -14.79 19.26 -0.39
CA LEU A 42 -15.34 20.35 -1.21
C LEU A 42 -15.81 19.89 -2.58
N CYS A 43 -15.04 19.04 -3.28
CA CYS A 43 -15.37 18.60 -4.64
C CYS A 43 -16.60 17.71 -4.70
N LEU A 44 -16.83 16.86 -3.70
CA LEU A 44 -17.95 15.92 -3.71
C LEU A 44 -19.30 16.64 -3.53
N PRO A 45 -19.43 17.57 -2.55
CA PRO A 45 -20.64 18.38 -2.42
C PRO A 45 -20.87 19.34 -3.58
N THR A 46 -19.82 19.98 -4.12
CA THR A 46 -19.99 20.86 -5.28
C THR A 46 -20.43 20.09 -6.51
N PHE A 47 -19.89 18.89 -6.74
CA PHE A 47 -20.33 18.03 -7.84
C PHE A 47 -21.80 17.64 -7.68
N MET A 48 -22.24 17.27 -6.47
CA MET A 48 -23.66 16.96 -6.22
C MET A 48 -24.59 18.16 -6.41
N GLY A 49 -24.20 19.35 -5.96
CA GLY A 49 -24.95 20.58 -6.23
C GLY A 49 -25.08 20.85 -7.73
N MET A 50 -23.98 20.71 -8.48
CA MET A 50 -23.98 20.88 -9.95
C MET A 50 -24.87 19.84 -10.66
N CYS A 51 -24.88 18.59 -10.18
CA CYS A 51 -25.80 17.57 -10.69
C CYS A 51 -27.26 17.94 -10.43
N GLY A 52 -27.59 18.48 -9.25
CA GLY A 52 -28.94 18.96 -8.93
C GLY A 52 -29.42 20.06 -9.88
N LEU A 53 -28.57 21.05 -10.15
CA LEU A 53 -28.84 22.07 -11.18
C LEU A 53 -28.98 21.46 -12.58
N GLY A 54 -28.12 20.50 -12.93
CA GLY A 54 -28.18 19.81 -14.22
C GLY A 54 -29.50 19.06 -14.41
N VAL A 55 -30.01 18.40 -13.37
CA VAL A 55 -31.31 17.71 -13.39
C VAL A 55 -32.46 18.72 -13.52
N SER A 56 -32.41 19.83 -12.78
CA SER A 56 -33.42 20.89 -12.88
C SER A 56 -33.45 21.53 -14.28
N TYR A 57 -32.27 21.74 -14.87
CA TYR A 57 -32.13 22.24 -16.24
C TYR A 57 -32.69 21.26 -17.28
N LEU A 58 -32.36 19.97 -17.16
CA LEU A 58 -32.92 18.91 -18.02
C LEU A 58 -34.44 18.82 -17.87
N LYS A 59 -34.96 18.96 -16.65
CA LYS A 59 -36.40 18.94 -16.37
C LYS A 59 -37.11 20.15 -16.98
N THR A 60 -36.50 21.33 -16.89
CA THR A 60 -36.98 22.56 -17.55
C THR A 60 -37.01 22.39 -19.07
N MET A 61 -35.94 21.86 -19.66
CA MET A 61 -35.85 21.60 -21.10
C MET A 61 -36.90 20.57 -21.57
N ARG A 62 -37.17 19.53 -20.77
CA ARG A 62 -38.19 18.52 -21.05
C ARG A 62 -39.62 19.07 -20.89
N SER A 63 -39.86 19.86 -19.85
CA SER A 63 -41.15 20.53 -19.59
C SER A 63 -41.48 21.53 -20.71
N SER A 64 -40.48 22.19 -21.28
CA SER A 64 -40.67 23.07 -22.44
C SER A 64 -41.16 22.36 -23.72
N TYR A 65 -41.07 21.02 -23.78
CA TYR A 65 -41.48 20.21 -24.94
C TYR A 65 -42.81 19.45 -24.71
N GLY A 66 -43.20 19.23 -23.44
CA GLY A 66 -44.42 18.54 -23.04
C GLY A 66 -45.47 19.52 -22.52
N LYS A 67 -46.57 19.68 -23.25
CA LYS A 67 -47.59 20.73 -23.07
C LYS A 67 -48.39 20.73 -21.74
N ASP A 68 -48.10 19.83 -20.80
CA ASP A 68 -49.01 19.54 -19.68
C ASP A 68 -48.42 19.74 -18.26
N GLU A 69 -47.13 20.04 -18.11
CA GLU A 69 -46.54 20.27 -16.79
C GLU A 69 -46.29 21.76 -16.55
N LYS A 70 -46.71 22.26 -15.37
CA LYS A 70 -46.42 23.62 -14.90
C LYS A 70 -44.94 23.94 -15.15
N PRO A 71 -44.60 25.16 -15.60
CA PRO A 71 -43.21 25.52 -15.87
C PRO A 71 -42.38 25.24 -14.62
N HIS A 72 -41.42 24.32 -14.73
CA HIS A 72 -40.51 24.02 -13.64
C HIS A 72 -39.53 25.20 -13.54
N GLU A 73 -39.64 25.98 -12.47
CA GLU A 73 -38.75 27.12 -12.22
C GLU A 73 -37.46 26.63 -11.57
N VAL A 74 -36.33 26.89 -12.25
CA VAL A 74 -35.00 26.57 -11.72
C VAL A 74 -34.74 27.43 -10.49
N SER A 75 -34.69 26.80 -9.33
CA SER A 75 -34.49 27.47 -8.04
C SER A 75 -33.13 27.10 -7.50
N PHE A 76 -32.18 28.04 -7.46
CA PHE A 76 -30.82 27.77 -7.00
C PHE A 76 -30.79 27.17 -5.58
N ASP A 77 -31.63 27.66 -4.67
CA ASP A 77 -31.66 27.14 -3.29
C ASP A 77 -32.07 25.67 -3.23
N ASN A 78 -33.10 25.27 -3.97
CA ASN A 78 -33.59 23.89 -3.92
C ASN A 78 -32.80 22.95 -4.84
N ASP A 79 -32.30 23.46 -5.96
CA ASP A 79 -31.67 22.64 -6.99
C ASP A 79 -30.15 22.55 -6.81
N PHE A 80 -29.52 23.52 -6.15
CA PHE A 80 -28.09 23.50 -5.83
C PHE A 80 -27.81 23.41 -4.32
N VAL A 81 -28.36 24.34 -3.53
CA VAL A 81 -27.96 24.50 -2.12
C VAL A 81 -28.42 23.32 -1.28
N MET A 82 -29.65 22.85 -1.45
CA MET A 82 -30.16 21.66 -0.76
C MET A 82 -29.31 20.40 -1.01
N PRO A 83 -29.06 19.95 -2.26
CA PRO A 83 -28.22 18.79 -2.52
C PRO A 83 -26.76 19.00 -2.09
N PHE A 84 -26.24 20.23 -2.22
CA PHE A 84 -24.90 20.59 -1.72
C PHE A 84 -24.79 20.42 -0.20
N LEU A 85 -25.70 20.99 0.58
CA LEU A 85 -25.68 20.94 2.04
C LEU A 85 -25.89 19.51 2.56
N LEU A 86 -26.80 18.75 1.94
CA LEU A 86 -27.02 17.33 2.28
C LEU A 86 -25.76 16.49 2.04
N SER A 87 -25.11 16.69 0.89
CA SER A 87 -23.85 16.01 0.57
C SER A 87 -22.73 16.43 1.51
N LEU A 88 -22.61 17.73 1.81
CA LEU A 88 -21.60 18.25 2.72
C LEU A 88 -21.77 17.65 4.13
N ALA A 89 -23.00 17.61 4.65
CA ALA A 89 -23.30 17.00 5.94
C ALA A 89 -22.92 15.51 5.98
N LEU A 90 -23.28 14.76 4.93
CA LEU A 90 -22.91 13.35 4.82
C LEU A 90 -21.39 13.15 4.81
N VAL A 91 -20.68 13.95 4.03
CA VAL A 91 -19.22 13.85 3.91
C VAL A 91 -18.54 14.24 5.24
N VAL A 92 -19.05 15.24 5.97
CA VAL A 92 -18.61 15.58 7.34
C VAL A 92 -18.79 14.39 8.29
N VAL A 93 -19.95 13.75 8.30
CA VAL A 93 -20.22 12.57 9.15
C VAL A 93 -19.30 11.40 8.81
N LEU A 94 -19.13 11.10 7.52
CA LEU A 94 -18.20 10.08 7.05
C LEU A 94 -16.75 10.42 7.42
N GLY A 95 -16.40 11.70 7.35
CA GLY A 95 -15.13 12.24 7.81
C GLY A 95 -14.86 11.93 9.28
N MET A 96 -15.84 12.19 10.15
CA MET A 96 -15.73 11.90 11.58
C MET A 96 -15.64 10.39 11.85
N GLN A 97 -16.49 9.58 11.21
CA GLN A 97 -16.50 8.12 11.39
C GLN A 97 -15.20 7.46 10.90
N THR A 98 -14.63 7.92 9.79
CA THR A 98 -13.39 7.38 9.22
C THR A 98 -12.12 7.97 9.84
N LYS A 99 -12.25 8.76 10.92
CA LYS A 99 -11.16 9.54 11.55
C LYS A 99 -10.40 10.41 10.53
N GLY A 100 -11.11 10.90 9.51
CA GLY A 100 -10.59 11.70 8.42
C GLY A 100 -9.88 10.87 7.36
N PHE A 101 -10.46 9.76 6.88
CA PHE A 101 -9.87 8.96 5.80
C PHE A 101 -8.40 8.57 6.07
N THR A 102 -8.10 8.10 7.28
CA THR A 102 -6.77 7.53 7.54
C THR A 102 -6.70 6.19 6.84
N THR A 103 -5.72 5.99 5.95
CA THR A 103 -5.30 4.66 5.54
C THR A 103 -4.59 4.02 6.74
N SER A 104 -5.32 3.74 7.83
CA SER A 104 -4.88 2.65 8.70
C SER A 104 -4.97 1.43 7.81
N GLU A 105 -3.84 0.79 7.51
CA GLU A 105 -3.81 -0.50 6.84
C GLU A 105 -5.03 -1.29 7.31
N ARG A 106 -5.97 -1.58 6.39
CA ARG A 106 -7.04 -2.51 6.71
C ARG A 106 -6.31 -3.78 7.09
N LYS A 107 -6.23 -4.08 8.38
CA LYS A 107 -5.89 -5.42 8.84
C LYS A 107 -6.98 -6.28 8.22
N GLY A 108 -6.68 -6.91 7.09
CA GLY A 108 -7.58 -7.89 6.52
C GLY A 108 -7.98 -8.83 7.65
N ALA A 109 -9.26 -9.19 7.72
CA ALA A 109 -9.77 -10.09 8.77
C ALA A 109 -8.94 -11.38 8.88
N PHE A 110 -8.21 -11.72 7.82
CA PHE A 110 -7.25 -12.79 7.75
C PHE A 110 -5.89 -12.26 7.24
N GLN A 111 -4.86 -12.25 8.08
CA GLN A 111 -3.48 -12.00 7.64
C GLN A 111 -2.86 -13.34 7.22
N TRP A 112 -2.57 -13.50 5.93
CA TRP A 112 -1.85 -14.66 5.44
C TRP A 112 -0.47 -14.76 6.11
N PRO A 113 -0.06 -15.93 6.63
CA PRO A 113 1.25 -16.08 7.23
C PRO A 113 2.33 -15.75 6.20
N LYS A 114 3.14 -14.75 6.48
CA LYS A 114 4.25 -14.36 5.59
C LYS A 114 5.29 -15.48 5.62
N ALA A 115 5.41 -16.22 4.51
CA ALA A 115 6.44 -17.24 4.35
C ALA A 115 7.82 -16.61 4.57
N ARG A 116 8.56 -17.09 5.57
CA ARG A 116 9.96 -16.70 5.77
C ARG A 116 10.81 -17.50 4.80
N VAL A 117 11.42 -16.83 3.84
CA VAL A 117 12.44 -17.45 2.98
C VAL A 117 13.70 -17.64 3.82
N VAL A 118 13.96 -18.87 4.25
CA VAL A 118 15.23 -19.23 4.90
C VAL A 118 16.26 -19.41 3.79
N LYS A 119 17.24 -18.50 3.73
CA LYS A 119 18.34 -18.58 2.77
C LYS A 119 19.35 -19.62 3.28
N LYS A 120 19.37 -20.82 2.69
CA LYS A 120 20.35 -21.87 3.02
C LYS A 120 21.74 -21.42 2.55
N ILE A 121 22.67 -21.24 3.48
CA ILE A 121 24.07 -20.91 3.16
C ILE A 121 24.77 -22.23 2.80
N ARG A 122 25.29 -22.34 1.58
CA ARG A 122 26.14 -23.48 1.16
C ARG A 122 27.61 -23.13 1.38
N ARG A 123 28.35 -24.01 2.05
CA ARG A 123 29.81 -23.92 2.21
C ARG A 123 30.44 -25.05 1.43
N GLU A 124 31.39 -24.72 0.58
CA GLU A 124 32.15 -25.70 -0.21
C GLU A 124 33.63 -25.57 0.13
N ARG A 125 34.29 -26.68 0.42
CA ARG A 125 35.73 -26.75 0.62
C ARG A 125 36.38 -27.18 -0.69
N LYS A 126 37.27 -26.35 -1.21
CA LYS A 126 38.10 -26.67 -2.38
C LYS A 126 39.46 -27.14 -1.90
N VAL A 127 39.83 -28.36 -2.24
CA VAL A 127 41.19 -28.90 -2.01
C VAL A 127 42.01 -28.63 -3.27
N VAL A 128 43.12 -27.92 -3.11
CA VAL A 128 43.99 -27.45 -4.18
C VAL A 128 45.35 -28.13 -4.03
N ASP A 129 45.92 -28.57 -5.15
CA ASP A 129 47.25 -29.20 -5.18
C ASP A 129 48.39 -28.19 -5.10
N GLU A 130 49.63 -28.67 -4.95
CA GLU A 130 50.85 -27.83 -4.91
C GLU A 130 51.05 -26.94 -6.15
N HIS A 131 50.36 -27.26 -7.25
CA HIS A 131 50.42 -26.53 -8.53
C HIS A 131 49.24 -25.56 -8.73
N GLY A 132 48.40 -25.36 -7.71
CA GLY A 132 47.26 -24.44 -7.77
C GLY A 132 46.00 -24.98 -8.48
N ASN A 133 46.01 -26.25 -8.89
CA ASN A 133 44.87 -26.89 -9.56
C ASN A 133 43.89 -27.48 -8.54
N THR A 134 42.59 -27.21 -8.71
CA THR A 134 41.52 -27.80 -7.88
C THR A 134 41.32 -29.27 -8.20
N ILE A 135 41.60 -30.15 -7.22
CA ILE A 135 41.46 -31.62 -7.37
C ILE A 135 40.07 -32.08 -6.93
N ARG A 136 39.54 -31.52 -5.84
CA ARG A 136 38.28 -31.97 -5.23
C ARG A 136 37.50 -30.81 -4.63
N THR A 137 36.19 -30.81 -4.85
CA THR A 137 35.25 -29.90 -4.17
C THR A 137 34.35 -30.74 -3.27
N GLU A 138 34.42 -30.49 -1.96
CA GLU A 138 33.63 -31.18 -0.94
C GLU A 138 32.53 -30.23 -0.45
N ARG A 139 31.29 -30.71 -0.40
CA ARG A 139 30.18 -29.99 0.23
C ARG A 139 30.32 -30.13 1.74
N LEU A 140 30.18 -29.02 2.45
CA LEU A 140 30.21 -29.00 3.91
C LEU A 140 28.80 -28.75 4.47
N ASP A 141 28.45 -29.50 5.50
CA ASP A 141 27.25 -29.27 6.28
C ASP A 141 27.37 -28.02 7.20
N GLU A 142 26.31 -27.70 7.95
CA GLU A 142 26.29 -26.54 8.85
C GLU A 142 27.35 -26.62 9.97
N ASN A 143 27.82 -27.83 10.28
CA ASN A 143 28.85 -28.11 11.29
C ASN A 143 30.27 -28.16 10.71
N GLY A 144 30.43 -27.99 9.39
CA GLY A 144 31.73 -28.01 8.71
C GLY A 144 32.25 -29.42 8.42
N ASN A 145 31.41 -30.45 8.48
CA ASN A 145 31.74 -31.81 8.10
C ASN A 145 31.44 -32.04 6.63
N VAL A 146 32.20 -32.94 5.99
CA VAL A 146 31.98 -33.34 4.60
C VAL A 146 30.64 -34.06 4.51
N GLU A 147 29.75 -33.54 3.67
CA GLU A 147 28.44 -34.12 3.40
C GLU A 147 28.68 -35.36 2.51
N ASP A 148 28.71 -36.54 3.12
CA ASP A 148 28.79 -37.79 2.38
C ASP A 148 27.50 -37.94 1.56
N ASP A 149 27.61 -37.86 0.24
CA ASP A 149 26.53 -38.18 -0.70
C ASP A 149 26.13 -39.64 -0.43
N LYS A 150 25.12 -39.85 0.43
CA LYS A 150 24.42 -41.12 0.55
C LYS A 150 23.78 -41.38 -0.79
N LYS A 151 24.48 -42.15 -1.62
CA LYS A 151 23.96 -42.77 -2.82
C LYS A 151 22.94 -43.80 -2.36
N ASP A 152 21.68 -43.40 -2.31
CA ASP A 152 20.55 -44.30 -2.09
C ASP A 152 20.66 -45.45 -3.10
N ARG A 153 20.66 -46.68 -2.58
CA ARG A 153 20.67 -47.94 -3.31
C ARG A 153 19.27 -48.52 -3.30
#